data_AF-A0A9E4HN25-F1
#
_entry.id   AF-A0A9E4HN25-F1
#
_cell.length_a   1.000
_cell.length_b   1.000
_cell.length_c   1.000
_cell.angle_alpha   90.00
_cell.angle_beta   90.00
_cell.angle_gamma   90.00
#
_symmetry.space_group_name_H-M   'P 1'
#
loop_
_entity.id
_entity.type
_entity.pdbx_description
1 polymer ?
#
loop_
_entity_poly.entity_id
_entity_poly.type
_entity_poly.pdbx_seq_one_letter_code
_entity_poly.pdbx_strand_id
1 'polypeptide(L)'
;FDRRVDVTSPGALPNHMTVARVRAGANPRSRNESLAHFMAAKGFMEGRGRGWLIMRREMRAFNGTEPELAQDESNPFVRVTFRLDPTGPAPASG
;
A
#
# COMPACT_ATOMS: atom_id res chain seq x y z
N PHE A 1 -14.09 -4.90 17.58
CA PHE A 1 -13.20 -4.11 16.70
C PHE A 1 -12.28 -5.07 15.98
N ASP A 2 -12.18 -4.96 14.65
CA ASP A 2 -11.21 -5.74 13.89
C ASP A 2 -9.80 -5.24 14.25
N ARG A 3 -8.88 -6.14 14.61
CA ARG A 3 -7.49 -5.80 14.90
C ARG A 3 -6.75 -5.53 13.59
N ARG A 4 -6.99 -4.36 12.99
CA ARG A 4 -6.40 -3.95 11.71
C ARG A 4 -6.02 -2.47 11.70
N VAL A 5 -5.12 -2.12 10.79
CA VAL A 5 -4.76 -0.74 10.46
C VAL A 5 -5.14 -0.47 9.01
N ASP A 6 -5.97 0.55 8.78
CA ASP A 6 -6.38 1.00 7.45
C ASP A 6 -5.69 2.34 7.12
N VAL A 7 -4.87 2.35 6.08
CA VAL A 7 -4.27 3.58 5.52
C VAL A 7 -5.01 3.93 4.23
N THR A 8 -5.88 4.94 4.30
CA THR A 8 -6.66 5.41 3.14
C THR A 8 -6.08 6.72 2.63
N SER A 9 -5.60 6.72 1.38
CA SER A 9 -5.01 7.88 0.72
C SER A 9 -5.94 8.39 -0.39
N PRO A 10 -6.20 9.71 -0.49
CA PRO A 10 -6.97 10.28 -1.57
C PRO A 10 -6.26 10.18 -2.94
N GLY A 11 -7.06 10.11 -3.99
CA GLY A 11 -6.65 9.90 -5.38
C GLY A 11 -6.61 8.42 -5.80
N ALA A 12 -6.47 8.20 -7.11
CA ALA A 12 -6.41 6.88 -7.77
C ALA A 12 -4.98 6.48 -8.15
N LEU A 13 -4.66 5.18 -8.23
CA LEU A 13 -3.33 4.76 -8.70
C LEU A 13 -2.97 5.47 -10.02
N PRO A 14 -1.71 5.93 -10.22
CA PRO A 14 -1.32 6.62 -11.45
C PRO A 14 -1.70 5.80 -12.69
N ASN A 15 -2.16 6.43 -13.78
CA ASN A 15 -2.79 5.78 -14.95
C ASN A 15 -2.09 4.52 -15.53
N HIS A 16 -0.78 4.36 -15.33
CA HIS A 16 0.00 3.20 -15.78
C HIS A 16 0.09 2.06 -14.74
N MET A 17 -0.54 2.21 -13.59
CA MET A 17 -0.47 1.30 -12.44
C MET A 17 -1.83 0.68 -12.17
N THR A 18 -1.79 -0.62 -11.89
CA THR A 18 -2.92 -1.40 -11.37
C THR A 18 -2.52 -1.99 -10.02
N VAL A 19 -3.51 -2.44 -9.25
CA VAL A 19 -3.26 -3.19 -7.99
C VAL A 19 -2.31 -4.37 -8.25
N ALA A 20 -2.49 -5.10 -9.35
CA ALA A 20 -1.61 -6.21 -9.73
C ALA A 20 -0.16 -5.75 -9.99
N ARG A 21 0.04 -4.62 -10.69
CA ARG A 21 1.38 -4.07 -10.96
C ARG A 21 2.07 -3.58 -9.69
N VAL A 22 1.34 -2.91 -8.79
CA VAL A 22 1.86 -2.56 -7.46
C VAL A 22 2.28 -3.83 -6.72
N ARG A 23 1.44 -4.87 -6.77
CA ARG A 23 1.71 -6.15 -6.10
C ARG A 23 2.95 -6.87 -6.61
N ALA A 24 3.23 -6.73 -7.90
CA ALA A 24 4.43 -7.24 -8.55
C ALA A 24 5.70 -6.41 -8.27
N GLY A 25 5.60 -5.29 -7.52
CA GLY A 25 6.74 -4.41 -7.25
C GLY A 25 7.10 -3.51 -8.43
N ALA A 26 6.16 -3.19 -9.31
CA ALA A 26 6.39 -2.20 -10.35
C ALA A 26 6.79 -0.85 -9.73
N ASN A 27 7.64 -0.11 -10.44
CA ASN A 27 8.20 1.15 -9.95
C ASN A 27 7.46 2.34 -10.59
N PRO A 28 6.38 2.83 -9.98
CA PRO A 28 5.63 3.95 -10.54
C PRO A 28 6.45 5.23 -10.49
N ARG A 29 6.21 6.09 -11.48
CA ARG A 29 6.54 7.51 -11.33
C ARG A 29 5.67 8.11 -10.23
N SER A 30 6.26 8.91 -9.35
CA SER A 30 5.54 9.51 -8.24
C SER A 30 4.61 10.60 -8.77
N ARG A 31 3.40 10.73 -8.20
CA ARG A 31 2.47 11.83 -8.59
C ARG A 31 3.11 13.20 -8.34
N ASN A 32 3.84 13.33 -7.23
CA ASN A 32 4.62 14.52 -6.90
C ASN A 32 6.11 14.15 -6.78
N GLU A 33 6.86 14.41 -7.85
CA GLU A 33 8.28 14.09 -7.93
C GLU A 33 9.14 14.91 -6.96
N SER A 34 8.79 16.18 -6.73
CA SER A 34 9.50 17.07 -5.81
C SER A 34 9.40 16.57 -4.37
N LEU A 35 8.21 16.15 -3.94
CA LEU A 35 7.99 15.58 -2.61
C LEU A 35 8.72 14.23 -2.48
N ALA A 36 8.65 13.36 -3.50
CA ALA A 36 9.37 12.09 -3.49
C ALA A 36 10.89 12.28 -3.40
N HIS A 37 11.44 13.26 -4.11
CA HIS A 37 12.85 13.61 -4.03
C HIS A 37 13.22 14.14 -2.65
N PHE A 38 12.40 15.03 -2.07
CA PHE A 38 12.61 15.54 -0.72
C PHE A 38 12.62 14.41 0.32
N MET A 39 11.64 13.50 0.29
CA MET A 39 11.58 12.36 1.22
C MET A 39 12.78 11.43 1.08
N ALA A 40 13.24 11.17 -0.15
CA ALA A 40 14.44 10.38 -0.39
C ALA A 40 15.69 11.08 0.15
N ALA A 41 15.87 12.38 -0.14
CA ALA A 41 17.01 13.16 0.33
C ALA A 41 17.08 13.28 1.86
N LYS A 42 15.94 13.18 2.55
CA LYS A 42 15.85 13.17 4.02
C LYS A 42 15.95 11.76 4.64
N GLY A 43 16.10 10.72 3.84
CA GLY A 43 16.19 9.33 4.34
C GLY A 43 14.87 8.75 4.84
N PHE A 44 13.73 9.39 4.57
CA PHE A 44 12.40 8.89 4.93
C PHE A 44 11.88 7.82 3.97
N MET A 45 12.53 7.65 2.82
CA MET A 45 12.23 6.60 1.86
C MET A 45 13.51 5.86 1.50
N GLU A 46 13.50 4.54 1.64
CA GLU A 46 14.63 3.71 1.24
C GLU A 46 14.84 3.70 -0.29
N GLY A 47 13.75 3.87 -1.06
CA GLY A 47 13.79 3.97 -2.51
C GLY A 47 12.39 3.89 -3.14
N ARG A 48 12.32 4.17 -4.44
CA ARG A 48 11.05 4.18 -5.19
C ARG A 48 10.62 2.76 -5.57
N GLY A 49 9.30 2.51 -5.56
CA GLY A 49 8.71 1.24 -5.98
C GLY A 49 8.89 0.05 -5.02
N ARG A 50 9.66 0.20 -3.93
CA ARG A 50 9.94 -0.91 -3.00
C ARG A 50 8.96 -1.04 -1.83
N GLY A 51 8.18 0.01 -1.56
CA GLY A 51 7.31 0.06 -0.37
C GLY A 51 6.38 -1.15 -0.26
N TRP A 52 5.74 -1.57 -1.35
CA TRP A 52 4.84 -2.73 -1.32
C TRP A 52 5.56 -4.05 -0.98
N LEU A 53 6.74 -4.29 -1.57
CA LEU A 53 7.53 -5.49 -1.30
C LEU A 53 8.00 -5.54 0.15
N ILE A 54 8.41 -4.39 0.69
CA ILE A 54 8.80 -4.26 2.11
C ILE A 54 7.59 -4.56 2.99
N MET A 55 6.44 -3.91 2.77
CA MET A 55 5.22 -4.15 3.55
C MET A 55 4.80 -5.62 3.53
N ARG A 56 4.85 -6.30 2.38
CA ARG A 56 4.58 -7.74 2.27
C ARG A 56 5.56 -8.59 3.08
N ARG A 57 6.86 -8.30 2.97
CA ARG A 57 7.91 -9.01 3.71
C ARG A 57 7.70 -8.86 5.22
N GLU A 58 7.51 -7.62 5.70
CA GLU A 58 7.38 -7.34 7.12
C GLU A 58 6.09 -7.94 7.71
N MET A 59 4.96 -7.89 7.00
CA MET A 59 3.72 -8.53 7.48
C MET A 59 3.84 -10.05 7.55
N ARG A 60 4.48 -10.68 6.57
CA ARG A 60 4.74 -12.12 6.59
C ARG A 60 5.63 -12.50 7.77
N ALA A 61 6.66 -11.71 8.05
CA ALA A 61 7.54 -11.92 9.19
C ALA A 61 6.82 -11.68 10.53
N PHE A 62 5.94 -10.68 10.60
CA PHE A 62 5.22 -10.30 11.81
C PHE A 62 4.15 -11.32 12.22
N ASN A 63 3.29 -11.74 11.30
CA ASN A 63 2.16 -12.63 11.62
C ASN A 63 1.71 -13.55 10.47
N GLY A 64 2.57 -13.74 9.45
CA GLY A 64 2.28 -14.63 8.33
C GLY A 64 1.26 -14.10 7.30
N THR A 65 0.71 -12.91 7.51
CA THR A 65 -0.27 -12.31 6.57
C THR A 65 0.41 -11.43 5.51
N GLU A 66 -0.38 -10.97 4.53
CA GLU A 66 0.03 -9.91 3.61
C GLU A 66 -0.89 -8.69 3.75
N PRO A 67 -0.39 -7.47 3.50
CA PRO A 67 -1.26 -6.31 3.38
C PRO A 67 -2.23 -6.48 2.20
N GLU A 68 -3.42 -5.93 2.35
CA GLU A 68 -4.43 -5.86 1.29
C GLU A 68 -4.35 -4.49 0.63
N LEU A 69 -4.36 -4.45 -0.71
CA LEU A 69 -4.42 -3.21 -1.49
C LEU A 69 -5.73 -3.19 -2.26
N ALA A 70 -6.52 -2.15 -2.05
CA ALA A 70 -7.76 -1.87 -2.75
C ALA A 70 -7.72 -0.45 -3.34
N GLN A 71 -8.33 -0.30 -4.52
CA GLN A 71 -8.66 0.99 -5.10
C GLN A 71 -10.16 0.99 -5.34
N ASP A 72 -10.84 2.01 -4.85
CA ASP A 72 -12.26 2.22 -5.14
C ASP A 72 -12.38 2.81 -6.55
N GLU A 73 -13.22 2.19 -7.39
CA GLU A 73 -13.48 2.64 -8.76
C GLU A 73 -14.49 3.80 -8.81
N SER A 74 -15.32 3.92 -7.78
CA SER A 74 -16.38 4.93 -7.64
C SER A 74 -15.93 6.18 -6.88
N ASN A 75 -14.99 6.03 -5.94
CA ASN A 75 -14.35 7.14 -5.24
C ASN A 75 -12.83 7.06 -5.38
N PRO A 76 -12.12 8.17 -5.65
CA PRO A 76 -10.68 8.12 -5.83
C PRO A 76 -9.99 7.98 -4.47
N PHE A 77 -9.92 6.75 -3.95
CA PHE A 77 -9.13 6.39 -2.80
C PHE A 77 -8.34 5.11 -3.07
N VAL A 78 -7.13 5.07 -2.53
CA VAL A 78 -6.32 3.86 -2.42
C VAL A 78 -6.21 3.51 -0.95
N ARG A 79 -6.61 2.28 -0.60
CA ARG A 79 -6.55 1.76 0.76
C ARG A 79 -5.52 0.64 0.85
N VAL A 80 -4.66 0.71 1.86
CA VAL A 80 -3.83 -0.40 2.31
C VAL A 80 -4.31 -0.84 3.68
N THR A 81 -4.64 -2.12 3.84
CA THR A 81 -5.12 -2.70 5.09
C THR A 81 -4.11 -3.73 5.62
N PHE A 82 -3.72 -3.56 6.87
CA PHE A 82 -2.84 -4.49 7.60
C PHE A 82 -3.63 -5.19 8.69
N ARG A 83 -3.74 -6.53 8.61
CA ARG A 83 -4.37 -7.34 9.65
C ARG A 83 -3.36 -7.64 10.74
N LEU A 84 -3.61 -7.16 11.95
CA LEU A 84 -2.75 -7.41 13.11
C LEU A 84 -3.02 -8.78 13.73
N ASP A 85 -4.22 -9.32 13.51
CA ASP A 85 -4.64 -10.66 13.95
C ASP A 85 -5.08 -11.49 12.72
N PRO A 86 -4.40 -12.60 12.40
CA PRO A 86 -4.72 -13.45 11.24
C PRO A 86 -6.06 -14.17 11.39
N THR A 87 -6.62 -14.26 12.59
CA THR A 87 -7.88 -14.95 12.90
C THR A 87 -9.13 -14.07 12.75
N GLY A 88 -8.97 -12.78 12.45
CA GLY A 88 -10.09 -11.86 12.26
C GLY A 88 -10.86 -12.09 10.96
N PRO A 89 -12.17 -11.81 10.90
CA PRO A 89 -12.99 -12.02 9.70
C PRO A 89 -12.48 -11.19 8.51
N ALA A 90 -12.56 -11.74 7.28
CA ALA A 90 -12.25 -11.03 6.04
C ALA A 90 -13.06 -9.72 5.94
N PRO A 91 -12.54 -8.64 5.31
CA PRO A 91 -13.26 -7.37 5.30
C PRO A 91 -14.48 -7.53 4.41
N ALA A 92 -15.61 -6.95 4.79
CA ALA A 92 -16.77 -6.87 3.93
C ALA A 92 -16.41 -6.08 2.67
N SER A 93 -16.57 -6.69 1.50
CA SER A 93 -16.51 -6.01 0.22
C SER A 93 -17.62 -4.97 0.19
N GLY A 94 -17.26 -3.69 0.24
CA GLY A 94 -18.15 -2.55 0.05
C GLY A 94 -17.93 -1.94 -1.32
#